data_AF-A0A9W4TRZ4-F1
#
_entry.id   AF-A0A9W4TRZ4-F1
#
_cell.length_a   1.000
_cell.length_b   1.000
_cell.length_c   1.000
_cell.angle_alpha   90.00
_cell.angle_beta   90.00
_cell.angle_gamma   90.00
#
_symmetry.space_group_name_H-M   'P 1'
#
loop_
_entity.id
_entity.type
_entity.pdbx_description
1 polymer ?
#
loop_
_entity_poly.entity_id
_entity_poly.type
_entity_poly.pdbx_seq_one_letter_code
_entity_poly.pdbx_strand_id
1 'polypeptide(L)'
;METVKQLLPINDKPTNKHVELQTNTNNIDFISYNHQLQEYKTKLKPIGTILEEFADILSTYSQEIANLEIRSRSLTNINHKIFEEVDKTILEKVIPPNYIKDTIGNINVDTIKFLTKAPPSDEINLLKFKAIESIRNKLILNIRQLRDGKPSQLVQKDMLDQKELYTFLYLNHQELAIQLRTAYFYTMRWYYRSNFSKYIYALEQIKSKTVDIFSHDYLQSRDFDTKAIPGQIAENFPFPKFGEFKFIQFLLALNDNIIIEYLFIAQYFYFGNEKDTKIEVIFKPVFELGKLFLKHLNTDLIGVLIILKYLQDMRKHKIPVLDDYCNQLSLYLWPLFSKLIDNACDVLQKEILKNKKLTLAPLNITQQFGQLYSNLLKLTPENNNIIKLRDTFEKYIGKVSTSLEVYSKIMM
;
A
#
# COMPACT_ATOMS: atom_id res chain seq x y z
N MET A 1 44.96 31.66 34.59
CA MET A 1 46.33 31.40 35.09
C MET A 1 46.52 32.27 36.33
N GLU A 2 45.90 31.90 37.44
CA GLU A 2 46.28 30.86 38.42
C GLU A 2 47.08 31.46 39.60
N THR A 3 46.31 31.65 40.67
CA THR A 3 46.59 31.90 42.11
C THR A 3 47.45 30.78 42.73
N VAL A 4 48.55 30.96 43.47
CA VAL A 4 48.80 31.75 44.71
C VAL A 4 47.76 31.38 45.80
N LYS A 5 48.05 30.69 46.91
CA LYS A 5 49.00 30.98 48.00
C LYS A 5 48.89 29.77 48.98
N GLN A 6 49.96 29.06 49.38
CA GLN A 6 51.02 29.44 50.35
C GLN A 6 50.66 29.18 51.83
N LEU A 7 51.47 28.37 52.52
CA LEU A 7 52.45 28.73 53.59
C LEU A 7 51.81 28.72 54.99
N LEU A 8 52.47 28.42 56.11
CA LEU A 8 53.76 27.87 56.53
C LEU A 8 53.60 27.55 58.04
N PRO A 9 54.53 26.82 58.68
CA PRO A 9 54.45 26.32 60.05
C PRO A 9 55.18 27.26 61.06
N ILE A 10 55.29 26.83 62.33
CA ILE A 10 56.50 26.91 63.21
C ILE A 10 56.29 27.49 64.65
N ASN A 11 56.94 26.79 65.60
CA ASN A 11 57.58 27.17 66.88
C ASN A 11 56.83 27.32 68.23
N ASP A 12 57.11 26.35 69.11
CA ASP A 12 57.95 26.37 70.34
C ASP A 12 57.91 27.50 71.41
N LYS A 13 57.74 26.99 72.65
CA LYS A 13 58.05 27.46 74.03
C LYS A 13 57.16 28.50 74.74
N PRO A 14 56.94 28.31 76.06
CA PRO A 14 56.74 29.45 76.96
C PRO A 14 57.48 29.35 78.33
N THR A 15 57.68 30.52 78.98
CA THR A 15 58.17 30.69 80.37
C THR A 15 57.27 31.68 81.15
N ASN A 16 56.98 31.36 82.43
CA ASN A 16 56.51 32.14 83.62
C ASN A 16 55.39 33.21 83.49
N LYS A 17 54.21 33.13 84.16
CA LYS A 17 53.83 33.18 85.62
C LYS A 17 54.17 34.49 86.36
N HIS A 18 53.19 35.41 86.48
CA HIS A 18 52.92 36.32 87.63
C HIS A 18 51.71 37.25 87.34
N VAL A 19 50.51 36.67 87.13
CA VAL A 19 49.23 37.40 87.23
C VAL A 19 48.33 36.60 88.17
N GLU A 20 48.78 36.53 89.41
CA GLU A 20 48.07 35.97 90.57
C GLU A 20 47.37 37.15 91.27
N LEU A 21 46.10 36.99 91.65
CA LEU A 21 45.40 37.63 92.81
C LEU A 21 43.95 38.10 92.55
N GLN A 22 43.49 38.32 91.31
CA GLN A 22 42.05 38.50 91.00
C GLN A 22 41.40 37.27 90.34
N THR A 23 42.19 36.25 90.05
CA THR A 23 41.75 35.00 89.44
C THR A 23 41.07 34.04 90.41
N ASN A 24 41.14 34.23 91.73
CA ASN A 24 40.83 33.15 92.67
C ASN A 24 39.35 32.83 92.92
N THR A 25 38.42 33.79 92.92
CA THR A 25 36.97 33.47 93.06
C THR A 25 36.36 32.99 91.74
N ASN A 26 36.66 33.67 90.63
CA ASN A 26 36.31 33.19 89.30
C ASN A 26 36.96 31.84 88.99
N ASN A 27 38.17 31.55 89.51
CA ASN A 27 38.78 30.22 89.38
C ASN A 27 37.96 29.16 90.09
N ILE A 28 37.39 29.40 91.27
CA ILE A 28 36.66 28.34 92.00
C ILE A 28 35.37 27.97 91.25
N ASP A 29 34.65 28.96 90.74
CA ASP A 29 33.44 28.71 89.93
C ASP A 29 33.80 28.12 88.55
N PHE A 30 34.89 28.58 87.91
CA PHE A 30 35.38 27.94 86.70
C PHE A 30 35.86 26.51 86.95
N ILE A 31 36.54 26.24 88.07
CA ILE A 31 37.03 24.91 88.44
C ILE A 31 35.85 23.97 88.71
N SER A 32 34.79 24.43 89.38
CA SER A 32 33.58 23.63 89.60
C SER A 32 32.84 23.35 88.29
N TYR A 33 32.72 24.35 87.41
CA TYR A 33 32.13 24.17 86.07
C TYR A 33 32.98 23.24 85.19
N ASN A 34 34.31 23.34 85.27
CA ASN A 34 35.23 22.45 84.54
C ASN A 34 35.18 21.03 85.10
N HIS A 35 34.99 20.87 86.41
CA HIS A 35 34.78 19.56 87.03
C HIS A 35 33.45 18.94 86.57
N GLN A 36 32.36 19.71 86.50
CA GLN A 36 31.10 19.25 85.94
C GLN A 36 31.22 18.92 84.44
N LEU A 37 31.90 19.76 83.64
CA LEU A 37 32.18 19.49 82.23
C LEU A 37 33.05 18.25 82.04
N GLN A 38 34.04 18.02 82.91
CA GLN A 38 34.83 16.80 82.94
C GLN A 38 33.94 15.60 83.24
N GLU A 39 33.02 15.70 84.19
CA GLU A 39 32.07 14.64 84.53
C GLU A 39 31.09 14.33 83.38
N TYR A 40 30.62 15.36 82.65
CA TYR A 40 29.82 15.15 81.45
C TYR A 40 30.65 14.57 80.31
N LYS A 41 31.90 15.01 80.12
CA LYS A 41 32.83 14.42 79.14
C LYS A 41 33.17 12.97 79.45
N THR A 42 33.33 12.59 80.73
CA THR A 42 33.56 11.19 81.11
C THR A 42 32.31 10.34 80.87
N LYS A 43 31.11 10.89 81.08
CA LYS A 43 29.84 10.23 80.73
C LYS A 43 29.61 10.13 79.21
N LEU A 44 30.13 11.06 78.41
CA LEU A 44 30.01 11.07 76.95
C LEU A 44 31.06 10.21 76.22
N LYS A 45 32.22 9.93 76.85
CA LYS A 45 33.23 9.00 76.30
C LYS A 45 32.65 7.63 75.88
N PRO A 46 31.87 6.92 76.71
CA PRO A 46 31.29 5.62 76.31
C PRO A 46 30.27 5.75 75.18
N ILE A 47 29.56 6.88 75.06
CA ILE A 47 28.66 7.14 73.94
C ILE A 47 29.47 7.37 72.65
N GLY A 48 30.60 8.07 72.75
CA GLY A 48 31.55 8.24 71.64
C GLY A 48 32.11 6.90 71.15
N THR A 49 32.52 6.01 72.07
CA THR A 49 33.03 4.68 71.68
C THR A 49 31.94 3.82 71.05
N ILE A 50 30.70 3.87 71.55
CA ILE A 50 29.58 3.14 70.94
C ILE A 50 29.28 3.68 69.53
N LEU A 51 29.38 4.99 69.30
CA LEU A 51 29.17 5.58 67.98
C LEU A 51 30.29 5.22 67.00
N GLU A 52 31.54 5.15 67.47
CA GLU A 52 32.68 4.64 66.67
C GLU A 52 32.49 3.17 66.33
N GLU A 53 32.13 2.32 67.30
CA GLU A 53 31.80 0.91 67.05
C GLU A 53 30.63 0.76 66.07
N PHE A 54 29.57 1.57 66.22
CA PHE A 54 28.42 1.52 65.33
C PHE A 54 28.75 1.99 63.91
N ALA A 55 29.64 2.99 63.76
CA ALA A 55 30.13 3.44 62.47
C ALA A 55 31.00 2.37 61.79
N ASP A 56 31.85 1.68 62.55
CA ASP A 56 32.67 0.58 62.05
C ASP A 56 31.80 -0.60 61.59
N ILE A 57 30.78 -0.95 62.38
CA ILE A 57 29.79 -1.99 62.03
C ILE A 57 29.01 -1.61 60.77
N LEU A 58 28.54 -0.36 60.65
CA LEU A 58 27.84 0.13 59.46
C LEU A 58 28.72 0.11 58.22
N SER A 59 29.99 0.45 58.36
CA SER A 59 30.99 0.41 57.28
C SER A 59 31.20 -1.03 56.80
N THR A 60 31.34 -1.98 57.73
CA THR A 60 31.50 -3.41 57.39
C THR A 60 30.25 -3.96 56.71
N TYR A 61 29.05 -3.71 57.25
CA TYR A 61 27.81 -4.16 56.61
C TYR A 61 27.60 -3.53 55.22
N SER A 62 27.95 -2.25 55.06
CA SER A 62 27.85 -1.57 53.76
C SER A 62 28.82 -2.18 52.74
N GLN A 63 30.03 -2.55 53.17
CA GLN A 63 31.00 -3.26 52.33
C GLN A 63 30.52 -4.67 51.97
N GLU A 64 29.93 -5.40 52.91
CA GLU A 64 29.35 -6.72 52.64
C GLU A 64 28.19 -6.66 51.65
N ILE A 65 27.29 -5.67 51.78
CA ILE A 65 26.18 -5.47 50.86
C ILE A 65 26.70 -5.10 49.46
N ALA A 66 27.69 -4.20 49.36
CA ALA A 66 28.32 -3.86 48.09
C ALA A 66 28.98 -5.07 47.42
N ASN A 67 29.68 -5.90 48.21
CA ASN A 67 30.28 -7.15 47.73
C ASN A 67 29.22 -8.16 47.26
N LEU A 68 28.11 -8.28 48.00
CA LEU A 68 26.98 -9.13 47.62
C LEU A 68 26.30 -8.63 46.34
N GLU A 69 26.17 -7.32 46.15
CA GLU A 69 25.59 -6.74 44.93
C GLU A 69 26.49 -6.98 43.71
N ILE A 70 27.81 -6.79 43.85
CA ILE A 70 28.79 -7.13 42.81
C ILE A 70 28.72 -8.62 42.47
N ARG A 71 28.60 -9.49 43.48
CA ARG A 71 28.49 -10.93 43.30
C ARG A 71 27.16 -11.35 42.67
N SER A 72 26.05 -10.67 42.99
CA SER A 72 24.76 -10.91 42.35
C SER A 72 24.79 -10.52 40.87
N ARG A 73 25.36 -9.35 40.54
CA ARG A 73 25.52 -8.89 39.15
C ARG A 73 26.47 -9.78 38.36
N SER A 74 27.53 -10.30 38.98
CA SER A 74 28.42 -11.25 38.31
C SER A 74 27.72 -12.58 38.05
N LEU A 75 26.92 -13.10 38.99
CA LEU A 75 26.12 -14.30 38.80
C LEU A 75 25.07 -14.16 37.70
N THR A 76 24.37 -13.03 37.60
CA THR A 76 23.41 -12.80 36.49
C THR A 76 24.12 -12.75 35.14
N ASN A 77 25.29 -12.13 35.06
CA ASN A 77 26.07 -12.06 33.82
C ASN A 77 26.65 -13.42 33.43
N ILE A 78 27.10 -14.21 34.41
CA ILE A 78 27.57 -15.59 34.19
C ILE A 78 26.41 -16.46 33.71
N ASN A 79 25.22 -16.35 34.32
CA ASN A 79 24.04 -17.08 33.87
C ASN A 79 23.69 -16.74 32.41
N HIS A 80 23.66 -15.45 32.03
CA HIS A 80 23.40 -15.07 30.63
C HIS A 80 24.45 -15.65 29.66
N LYS A 81 25.73 -15.63 30.01
CA LYS A 81 26.80 -16.24 29.20
C LYS A 81 26.68 -17.75 29.11
N ILE A 82 26.36 -18.42 30.21
CA ILE A 82 26.10 -19.87 30.23
C ILE A 82 24.88 -20.20 29.39
N PHE A 83 23.79 -19.44 29.47
CA PHE A 83 22.62 -19.63 28.60
C PHE A 83 22.97 -19.45 27.12
N GLU A 84 23.77 -18.43 26.76
CA GLU A 84 24.23 -18.25 25.38
C GLU A 84 25.14 -19.39 24.91
N GLU A 85 26.07 -19.88 25.74
CA GLU A 85 26.95 -21.01 25.39
C GLU A 85 26.22 -22.35 25.38
N VAL A 86 25.26 -22.56 26.27
CA VAL A 86 24.40 -23.75 26.32
C VAL A 86 23.42 -23.77 25.15
N ASP A 87 22.78 -22.66 24.81
CA ASP A 87 21.93 -22.56 23.61
C ASP A 87 22.74 -22.80 22.34
N LYS A 88 23.97 -22.26 22.26
CA LYS A 88 24.89 -22.49 21.15
C LYS A 88 25.28 -23.97 21.02
N THR A 89 25.57 -24.66 22.13
CA THR A 89 25.94 -26.08 22.14
C THR A 89 24.76 -27.03 21.93
N ILE A 90 23.55 -26.66 22.39
CA ILE A 90 22.31 -27.40 22.10
C ILE A 90 21.95 -27.28 20.61
N LEU A 91 22.04 -26.08 20.04
CA LEU A 91 21.84 -25.84 18.60
C LEU A 91 22.90 -26.52 17.73
N GLU A 92 24.12 -26.72 18.24
CA GLU A 92 25.18 -27.47 17.56
C GLU A 92 24.95 -29.00 17.54
N LYS A 93 24.18 -29.57 18.47
CA LYS A 93 24.11 -31.04 18.66
C LYS A 93 22.74 -31.68 18.55
N VAL A 94 21.63 -30.94 18.67
CA VAL A 94 20.29 -31.56 18.67
C VAL A 94 19.34 -30.77 17.78
N ILE A 95 19.13 -31.27 16.57
CA ILE A 95 18.00 -30.84 15.73
C ILE A 95 16.75 -31.55 16.27
N PRO A 96 15.73 -30.83 16.76
CA PRO A 96 14.55 -31.50 17.30
C PRO A 96 13.81 -32.28 16.19
N PRO A 97 13.37 -33.53 16.46
CA PRO A 97 12.83 -34.42 15.43
C PRO A 97 11.54 -33.92 14.78
N ASN A 98 10.82 -33.00 15.44
CA ASN A 98 9.64 -32.34 14.89
C ASN A 98 10.01 -31.46 13.69
N TYR A 99 11.13 -30.72 13.75
CA TYR A 99 11.58 -29.91 12.63
C TYR A 99 11.98 -30.76 11.42
N ILE A 100 12.56 -31.94 11.66
CA ILE A 100 12.89 -32.89 10.59
C ILE A 100 11.61 -33.42 9.93
N LYS A 101 10.59 -33.81 10.72
CA LYS A 101 9.30 -34.28 10.17
C LYS A 101 8.57 -33.18 9.40
N ASP A 102 8.58 -31.96 9.90
CA ASP A 102 7.93 -30.81 9.26
C ASP A 102 8.61 -30.42 7.94
N THR A 103 9.93 -30.57 7.82
CA THR A 103 10.64 -30.35 6.54
C THR A 103 10.29 -31.39 5.47
N ILE A 104 9.90 -32.60 5.87
CA ILE A 104 9.46 -33.67 4.96
C ILE A 104 7.97 -33.53 4.65
N GLY A 105 7.18 -32.99 5.58
CA GLY A 105 5.74 -32.76 5.48
C GLY A 105 5.36 -31.32 5.15
N ASN A 106 4.41 -30.77 5.93
CA ASN A 106 3.96 -29.38 5.83
C ASN A 106 4.94 -28.49 6.60
N ILE A 107 5.72 -27.70 5.87
CA ILE A 107 6.67 -26.77 6.47
C ILE A 107 5.91 -25.66 7.21
N ASN A 108 6.20 -25.54 8.51
CA ASN A 108 5.68 -24.48 9.36
C ASN A 108 6.65 -23.29 9.40
N VAL A 109 6.13 -22.09 9.64
CA VAL A 109 6.92 -20.86 9.76
C VAL A 109 7.99 -20.95 10.86
N ASP A 110 7.71 -21.67 11.95
CA ASP A 110 8.66 -21.85 13.05
C ASP A 110 9.87 -22.71 12.64
N THR A 111 9.65 -23.68 11.75
CA THR A 111 10.73 -24.51 11.20
C THR A 111 11.67 -23.68 10.33
N ILE A 112 11.12 -22.72 9.58
CA ILE A 112 11.91 -21.78 8.78
C ILE A 112 12.73 -20.87 9.69
N LYS A 113 12.11 -20.27 10.71
CA LYS A 113 12.80 -19.39 11.66
C LYS A 113 13.95 -20.12 12.36
N PHE A 114 13.76 -21.39 12.71
CA PHE A 114 14.82 -22.24 13.23
C PHE A 114 15.95 -22.44 12.21
N LEU A 115 15.63 -22.86 10.98
CA LEU A 115 16.62 -23.10 9.92
C LEU A 115 17.39 -21.83 9.50
N THR A 116 16.80 -20.64 9.64
CA THR A 116 17.48 -19.36 9.39
C THR A 116 18.47 -19.00 10.51
N LYS A 117 18.16 -19.33 11.77
CA LYS A 117 19.00 -18.99 12.93
C LYS A 117 20.07 -20.04 13.23
N ALA A 118 19.88 -21.28 12.77
CA ALA A 118 20.77 -22.38 13.08
C ALA A 118 22.17 -22.21 12.44
N PRO A 119 23.25 -22.61 13.14
CA PRO A 119 24.61 -22.50 12.63
C PRO A 119 24.81 -23.34 11.36
N PRO A 120 25.73 -22.97 10.46
CA PRO A 120 25.99 -23.75 9.24
C PRO A 120 26.62 -25.10 9.60
N SER A 121 25.85 -26.17 9.52
CA SER A 121 26.31 -27.57 9.58
C SER A 121 25.84 -28.33 8.33
N ASP A 122 26.53 -29.42 7.98
CA ASP A 122 26.19 -30.23 6.80
C ASP A 122 24.76 -30.82 6.90
N GLU A 123 24.35 -31.23 8.09
CA GLU A 123 23.00 -31.73 8.37
C GLU A 123 21.93 -30.63 8.21
N ILE A 124 22.22 -29.41 8.67
CA ILE A 124 21.34 -28.25 8.50
C ILE A 124 21.25 -27.84 7.03
N ASN A 125 22.34 -27.97 6.26
CA ASN A 125 22.32 -27.71 4.83
C ASN A 125 21.43 -28.73 4.09
N LEU A 126 21.50 -30.01 4.45
CA LEU A 126 20.59 -31.04 3.91
C LEU A 126 19.12 -30.73 4.24
N LEU A 127 18.84 -30.30 5.47
CA LEU A 127 17.50 -29.88 5.87
C LEU A 127 17.03 -28.62 5.12
N LYS A 128 17.92 -27.65 4.87
CA LYS A 128 17.61 -26.47 4.03
C LYS A 128 17.26 -26.89 2.61
N PHE A 129 18.01 -27.82 2.00
CA PHE A 129 17.67 -28.34 0.68
C PHE A 129 16.32 -29.07 0.66
N LYS A 130 16.04 -29.89 1.67
CA LYS A 130 14.75 -30.57 1.79
C LYS A 130 13.60 -29.58 1.99
N ALA A 131 13.83 -28.54 2.79
CA ALA A 131 12.87 -27.47 3.01
C ALA A 131 12.57 -26.70 1.71
N ILE A 132 13.60 -26.36 0.94
CA ILE A 132 13.47 -25.75 -0.39
C ILE A 132 12.62 -26.62 -1.31
N GLU A 133 12.85 -27.94 -1.32
CA GLU A 133 12.09 -28.88 -2.15
C GLU A 133 10.59 -28.89 -1.79
N SER A 134 10.26 -28.95 -0.50
CA SER A 134 8.87 -28.95 -0.04
C SER A 134 8.18 -27.61 -0.27
N ILE A 135 8.86 -26.47 -0.04
CA ILE A 135 8.35 -25.13 -0.40
C ILE A 135 8.07 -25.05 -1.90
N ARG A 136 9.01 -25.50 -2.74
CA ARG A 136 8.83 -25.55 -4.20
C ARG A 136 7.59 -26.37 -4.56
N ASN A 137 7.44 -27.57 -3.99
CA ASN A 137 6.30 -28.44 -4.27
C ASN A 137 4.98 -27.77 -3.87
N LYS A 138 4.93 -27.08 -2.72
CA LYS A 138 3.76 -26.31 -2.27
C LYS A 138 3.41 -25.16 -3.23
N LEU A 139 4.40 -24.38 -3.67
CA LEU A 139 4.20 -23.29 -4.62
C LEU A 139 3.71 -23.79 -5.98
N ILE A 140 4.26 -24.92 -6.46
CA ILE A 140 3.78 -25.56 -7.69
C ILE A 140 2.33 -26.02 -7.53
N LEU A 141 1.95 -26.57 -6.37
CA LEU A 141 0.55 -26.94 -6.11
C LEU A 141 -0.37 -25.71 -6.16
N ASN A 142 0.01 -24.59 -5.55
CA ASN A 142 -0.77 -23.35 -5.60
C ASN A 142 -0.91 -22.84 -7.05
N ILE A 143 0.19 -22.85 -7.83
CA ILE A 143 0.16 -22.46 -9.25
C ILE A 143 -0.75 -23.39 -10.07
N ARG A 144 -0.73 -24.71 -9.80
CA ARG A 144 -1.61 -25.68 -10.47
C ARG A 144 -3.08 -25.40 -10.17
N GLN A 145 -3.43 -25.05 -8.93
CA GLN A 145 -4.81 -24.73 -8.56
C GLN A 145 -5.38 -23.54 -9.35
N LEU A 146 -4.55 -22.56 -9.69
CA LEU A 146 -4.95 -21.43 -10.55
C LEU A 146 -5.29 -21.90 -11.98
N ARG A 147 -4.55 -22.89 -12.49
CA ARG A 147 -4.80 -23.49 -13.81
C ARG A 147 -6.06 -24.36 -13.81
N ASP A 148 -6.37 -25.00 -12.70
CA ASP A 148 -7.56 -25.84 -12.52
C ASP A 148 -8.86 -25.01 -12.39
N GLY A 149 -8.75 -23.67 -12.42
CA GLY A 149 -9.89 -22.76 -12.44
C GLY A 149 -10.39 -22.33 -11.06
N LYS A 150 -9.62 -22.58 -9.99
CA LYS A 150 -9.95 -22.00 -8.69
C LYS A 150 -9.86 -20.46 -8.75
N PRO A 151 -10.72 -19.73 -8.02
CA PRO A 151 -10.62 -18.28 -7.93
C PRO A 151 -9.23 -17.85 -7.45
N SER A 152 -8.59 -16.97 -8.21
CA SER A 152 -7.23 -16.50 -7.94
C SER A 152 -7.08 -15.89 -6.55
N GLN A 153 -8.10 -15.17 -6.07
CA GLN A 153 -8.09 -14.49 -4.77
C GLN A 153 -7.96 -15.47 -3.59
N LEU A 154 -8.58 -16.65 -3.71
CA LEU A 154 -8.51 -17.67 -2.66
C LEU A 154 -7.11 -18.26 -2.56
N VAL A 155 -6.53 -18.62 -3.71
CA VAL A 155 -5.16 -19.16 -3.78
C VAL A 155 -4.13 -18.09 -3.36
N GLN A 156 -4.32 -16.84 -3.78
CA GLN A 156 -3.45 -15.72 -3.41
C GLN A 156 -3.50 -15.44 -1.90
N LYS A 157 -4.67 -15.56 -1.26
CA LYS A 157 -4.79 -15.45 0.20
C LYS A 157 -3.98 -16.53 0.91
N ASP A 158 -4.12 -17.79 0.50
CA ASP A 158 -3.34 -18.91 1.05
C ASP A 158 -1.83 -18.72 0.86
N MET A 159 -1.42 -18.09 -0.27
CA MET A 159 -0.03 -17.73 -0.51
C MET A 159 0.43 -16.61 0.43
N LEU A 160 -0.36 -15.55 0.60
CA LEU A 160 -0.03 -14.44 1.50
C LEU A 160 0.11 -14.88 2.96
N ASP A 161 -0.74 -15.80 3.42
CA ASP A 161 -0.68 -16.38 4.77
C ASP A 161 0.63 -17.14 5.01
N GLN A 162 1.34 -17.53 3.95
CA GLN A 162 2.60 -18.28 4.00
C GLN A 162 3.73 -17.53 3.29
N LYS A 163 3.75 -16.19 3.39
CA LYS A 163 4.74 -15.33 2.75
C LYS A 163 6.18 -15.68 3.16
N GLU A 164 6.41 -16.10 4.40
CA GLU A 164 7.77 -16.43 4.87
C GLU A 164 8.39 -17.59 4.08
N LEU A 165 7.58 -18.51 3.53
CA LEU A 165 8.07 -19.61 2.69
C LEU A 165 8.80 -19.08 1.46
N TYR A 166 8.20 -18.11 0.75
CA TYR A 166 8.81 -17.54 -0.44
C TYR A 166 10.03 -16.68 -0.09
N THR A 167 9.98 -15.94 1.01
CA THR A 167 11.14 -15.19 1.52
C THR A 167 12.32 -16.10 1.81
N PHE A 168 12.09 -17.22 2.49
CA PHE A 168 13.14 -18.20 2.75
C PHE A 168 13.69 -18.81 1.47
N LEU A 169 12.82 -19.17 0.52
CA LEU A 169 13.24 -19.69 -0.78
C LEU A 169 14.12 -18.69 -1.53
N TYR A 170 13.73 -17.41 -1.56
CA TYR A 170 14.47 -16.37 -2.25
C TYR A 170 15.86 -16.13 -1.63
N LEU A 171 15.97 -16.16 -0.30
CA LEU A 171 17.24 -15.95 0.40
C LEU A 171 18.23 -17.12 0.17
N ASN A 172 17.74 -18.36 0.09
CA ASN A 172 18.62 -19.53 -0.05
C ASN A 172 18.84 -19.96 -1.51
N HIS A 173 17.87 -19.75 -2.41
CA HIS A 173 17.95 -20.18 -3.81
C HIS A 173 17.19 -19.23 -4.76
N GLN A 174 17.82 -18.10 -5.10
CA GLN A 174 17.23 -17.03 -5.91
C GLN A 174 16.73 -17.48 -7.28
N GLU A 175 17.50 -18.30 -8.01
CA GLU A 175 17.12 -18.73 -9.37
C GLU A 175 15.79 -19.49 -9.39
N LEU A 176 15.61 -20.46 -8.48
CA LEU A 176 14.40 -21.23 -8.34
C LEU A 176 13.21 -20.34 -7.94
N ALA A 177 13.41 -19.39 -7.03
CA ALA A 177 12.38 -18.42 -6.65
C ALA A 177 11.92 -17.59 -7.86
N ILE A 178 12.86 -17.09 -8.67
CA ILE A 178 12.58 -16.31 -9.88
C ILE A 178 11.86 -17.17 -10.93
N GLN A 179 12.26 -18.43 -11.10
CA GLN A 179 11.59 -19.36 -12.01
C GLN A 179 10.12 -19.61 -11.59
N LEU A 180 9.87 -19.83 -10.30
CA LEU A 180 8.50 -20.02 -9.78
C LEU A 180 7.65 -18.75 -9.89
N ARG A 181 8.22 -17.58 -9.61
CA ARG A 181 7.57 -16.28 -9.84
C ARG A 181 7.20 -16.09 -11.30
N THR A 182 8.11 -16.46 -12.21
CA THR A 182 7.87 -16.38 -13.66
C THR A 182 6.77 -17.36 -14.09
N ALA A 183 6.78 -18.59 -13.58
CA ALA A 183 5.74 -19.57 -13.83
C ALA A 183 4.37 -19.09 -13.34
N TYR A 184 4.32 -18.43 -12.18
CA TYR A 184 3.13 -17.75 -11.67
C TYR A 184 2.63 -16.69 -12.65
N PHE A 185 3.50 -15.77 -13.11
CA PHE A 185 3.10 -14.72 -14.07
C PHE A 185 2.54 -15.29 -15.38
N TYR A 186 3.15 -16.33 -15.95
CA TYR A 186 2.62 -16.95 -17.17
C TYR A 186 1.32 -17.72 -16.93
N THR A 187 1.15 -18.31 -15.75
CA THR A 187 -0.12 -18.95 -15.36
C THR A 187 -1.23 -17.92 -15.20
N MET A 188 -0.96 -16.80 -14.54
CA MET A 188 -1.91 -15.68 -14.41
C MET A 188 -2.23 -15.02 -15.75
N ARG A 189 -1.23 -14.89 -16.64
CA ARG A 189 -1.42 -14.42 -18.01
C ARG A 189 -2.45 -15.28 -18.75
N TRP A 190 -2.34 -16.62 -18.63
CA TRP A 190 -3.31 -17.53 -19.23
C TRP A 190 -4.68 -17.45 -18.54
N TYR A 191 -4.70 -17.42 -17.20
CA TYR A 191 -5.91 -17.34 -16.38
C TYR A 191 -6.75 -16.11 -16.74
N TYR A 192 -6.16 -14.91 -16.69
CA TYR A 192 -6.88 -13.69 -17.02
C TYR A 192 -7.27 -13.65 -18.49
N ARG A 193 -6.40 -14.08 -19.42
CA ARG A 193 -6.78 -14.15 -20.84
C ARG A 193 -8.02 -15.01 -21.06
N SER A 194 -8.07 -16.21 -20.48
CA SER A 194 -9.18 -17.13 -20.62
C SER A 194 -10.47 -16.56 -20.01
N ASN A 195 -10.38 -16.01 -18.80
CA ASN A 195 -11.54 -15.45 -18.09
C ASN A 195 -12.07 -14.19 -18.77
N PHE A 196 -11.21 -13.27 -19.21
CA PHE A 196 -11.65 -12.08 -19.94
C PHE A 196 -12.18 -12.41 -21.33
N SER A 197 -11.65 -13.43 -22.02
CA SER A 197 -12.25 -13.92 -23.26
C SER A 197 -13.69 -14.41 -23.05
N LYS A 198 -13.94 -15.22 -22.01
CA LYS A 198 -15.30 -15.66 -21.66
C LYS A 198 -16.20 -14.50 -21.24
N TYR A 199 -15.64 -13.54 -20.50
CA TYR A 199 -16.39 -12.38 -20.05
C TYR A 199 -16.80 -11.46 -21.19
N ILE A 200 -15.91 -11.21 -22.16
CA ILE A 200 -16.24 -10.46 -23.38
C ILE A 200 -17.36 -11.17 -24.14
N TYR A 201 -17.27 -12.50 -24.29
CA TYR A 201 -18.34 -13.27 -24.92
C TYR A 201 -19.69 -13.11 -24.20
N ALA A 202 -19.70 -13.18 -22.87
CA ALA A 202 -20.91 -12.93 -22.08
C ALA A 202 -21.46 -11.51 -22.27
N LEU A 203 -20.59 -10.50 -22.35
CA LEU A 203 -20.99 -9.11 -22.59
C LEU A 203 -21.54 -8.89 -24.02
N GLU A 204 -21.05 -9.63 -25.00
CA GLU A 204 -21.54 -9.57 -26.39
C GLU A 204 -22.99 -10.05 -26.50
N GLN A 205 -23.41 -11.02 -25.67
CA GLN A 205 -24.78 -11.55 -25.64
C GLN A 205 -25.83 -10.53 -25.17
N ILE A 206 -25.41 -9.47 -24.47
CA ILE A 206 -26.31 -8.40 -24.05
C ILE A 206 -26.94 -7.75 -25.29
N LYS A 207 -28.27 -7.69 -25.35
CA LYS A 207 -28.98 -7.08 -26.49
C LYS A 207 -28.53 -5.63 -26.68
N SER A 208 -28.15 -5.27 -27.90
CA SER A 208 -27.72 -3.91 -28.22
C SER A 208 -28.92 -2.99 -28.42
N LYS A 209 -28.93 -1.84 -27.75
CA LYS A 209 -29.87 -0.76 -28.03
C LYS A 209 -29.44 0.00 -29.28
N THR A 210 -30.38 0.37 -30.15
CA THR A 210 -30.10 1.16 -31.35
C THR A 210 -29.58 2.54 -30.98
N VAL A 211 -28.63 3.03 -31.77
CA VAL A 211 -27.95 4.31 -31.57
C VAL A 211 -28.47 5.28 -32.62
N ASP A 212 -29.46 6.11 -32.29
CA ASP A 212 -29.78 7.26 -33.14
C ASP A 212 -28.89 8.44 -32.71
N ILE A 213 -28.34 9.16 -33.68
CA ILE A 213 -27.40 10.27 -33.44
C ILE A 213 -27.99 11.34 -32.48
N PHE A 214 -29.32 11.38 -32.36
CA PHE A 214 -30.10 12.47 -31.79
C PHE A 214 -31.22 12.01 -30.82
N SER A 215 -31.18 10.79 -30.28
CA SER A 215 -32.22 10.32 -29.32
C SER A 215 -32.42 11.22 -28.09
N HIS A 216 -33.59 11.12 -27.47
CA HIS A 216 -34.16 12.18 -26.62
C HIS A 216 -33.91 12.07 -25.10
N ASP A 217 -33.35 10.98 -24.55
CA ASP A 217 -33.22 10.77 -23.07
C ASP A 217 -31.93 10.05 -22.65
N TYR A 218 -30.79 10.62 -23.01
CA TYR A 218 -29.49 9.90 -22.99
C TYR A 218 -28.81 9.71 -21.63
N LEU A 219 -28.78 10.74 -20.78
CA LEU A 219 -27.98 10.69 -19.54
C LEU A 219 -28.74 10.09 -18.35
N GLN A 220 -30.06 10.23 -18.30
CA GLN A 220 -30.89 9.70 -17.19
C GLN A 220 -31.05 8.17 -17.27
N SER A 221 -30.85 7.56 -18.45
CA SER A 221 -31.03 6.13 -18.67
C SER A 221 -29.75 5.28 -18.50
N ARG A 222 -28.60 5.93 -18.28
CA ARG A 222 -27.31 5.25 -18.09
C ARG A 222 -26.93 5.28 -16.60
N ASP A 223 -27.59 4.45 -15.81
CA ASP A 223 -27.07 4.05 -14.50
C ASP A 223 -25.76 3.29 -14.72
N PHE A 224 -24.66 3.88 -14.26
CA PHE A 224 -23.36 3.23 -14.23
C PHE A 224 -23.18 2.63 -12.84
N ASP A 225 -23.35 1.32 -12.75
CA ASP A 225 -22.95 0.60 -11.56
C ASP A 225 -21.45 0.85 -11.30
N THR A 226 -21.11 1.12 -10.05
CA THR A 226 -19.72 1.30 -9.61
C THR A 226 -18.92 0.01 -9.65
N LYS A 227 -19.58 -1.13 -9.89
CA LYS A 227 -18.97 -2.46 -9.90
C LYS A 227 -19.29 -3.20 -11.19
N ALA A 228 -18.32 -4.00 -11.63
CA ALA A 228 -18.51 -4.86 -12.78
C ALA A 228 -19.56 -5.94 -12.52
N ILE A 229 -20.39 -6.20 -13.51
CA ILE A 229 -21.40 -7.26 -13.47
C ILE A 229 -20.72 -8.64 -13.68
N PRO A 230 -21.06 -9.67 -12.89
CA PRO A 230 -20.58 -11.03 -13.14
C PRO A 230 -21.00 -11.57 -14.52
N GLY A 231 -20.14 -12.41 -15.13
CA GLY A 231 -20.41 -12.97 -16.46
C GLY A 231 -21.75 -13.70 -16.59
N GLN A 232 -22.19 -14.42 -15.54
CA GLN A 232 -23.49 -15.12 -15.52
C GLN A 232 -24.69 -14.18 -15.64
N ILE A 233 -24.57 -12.96 -15.09
CA ILE A 233 -25.62 -11.94 -15.16
C ILE A 233 -25.55 -11.23 -16.51
N ALA A 234 -24.36 -11.07 -17.09
CA ALA A 234 -24.18 -10.50 -18.41
C ALA A 234 -24.85 -11.35 -19.51
N GLU A 235 -24.76 -12.68 -19.44
CA GLU A 235 -25.39 -13.58 -20.43
C GLU A 235 -26.92 -13.46 -20.46
N ASN A 236 -27.55 -13.31 -19.28
CA ASN A 236 -29.00 -13.27 -19.14
C ASN A 236 -29.55 -11.85 -18.92
N PHE A 237 -28.80 -10.83 -19.34
CA PHE A 237 -29.13 -9.45 -19.01
C PHE A 237 -30.50 -9.05 -19.62
N PRO A 238 -31.48 -8.62 -18.80
CA PRO A 238 -32.88 -8.54 -19.21
C PRO A 238 -33.19 -7.41 -20.19
N PHE A 239 -32.41 -6.32 -20.14
CA PHE A 239 -32.70 -5.09 -20.88
C PHE A 239 -31.64 -4.76 -21.92
N PRO A 240 -32.01 -4.21 -23.08
CA PRO A 240 -31.02 -3.79 -24.07
C PRO A 240 -30.16 -2.65 -23.53
N LYS A 241 -28.86 -2.75 -23.71
CA LYS A 241 -27.88 -1.74 -23.30
C LYS A 241 -27.11 -1.22 -24.51
N PHE A 242 -26.61 -0.01 -24.37
CA PHE A 242 -25.77 0.63 -25.38
C PHE A 242 -24.37 -0.01 -25.41
N GLY A 243 -23.62 0.23 -26.50
CA GLY A 243 -22.30 -0.38 -26.70
C GLY A 243 -21.30 -0.01 -25.60
N GLU A 244 -21.21 1.26 -25.23
CA GLU A 244 -20.28 1.72 -24.20
C GLU A 244 -20.53 1.08 -22.84
N PHE A 245 -21.77 0.72 -22.50
CA PHE A 245 -22.04 -0.01 -21.26
C PHE A 245 -21.24 -1.32 -21.23
N LYS A 246 -21.27 -2.10 -22.31
CA LYS A 246 -20.51 -3.36 -22.40
C LYS A 246 -19.01 -3.11 -22.23
N PHE A 247 -18.48 -2.08 -22.87
CA PHE A 247 -17.06 -1.74 -22.76
C PHE A 247 -16.68 -1.23 -21.36
N ILE A 248 -17.51 -0.43 -20.73
CA ILE A 248 -17.28 0.07 -19.36
C ILE A 248 -17.32 -1.08 -18.36
N GLN A 249 -18.23 -2.06 -18.51
CA GLN A 249 -18.26 -3.26 -17.69
C GLN A 249 -16.99 -4.10 -17.84
N PHE A 250 -16.41 -4.16 -19.04
CA PHE A 250 -15.08 -4.73 -19.26
C PHE A 250 -13.98 -3.94 -18.54
N LEU A 251 -13.97 -2.61 -18.68
CA LEU A 251 -12.95 -1.75 -18.07
C LEU A 251 -13.02 -1.76 -16.53
N LEU A 252 -14.22 -1.79 -15.93
CA LEU A 252 -14.44 -1.93 -14.49
C LEU A 252 -13.81 -3.23 -13.97
N ALA A 253 -14.13 -4.36 -14.60
CA ALA A 253 -13.58 -5.65 -14.22
C ALA A 253 -12.05 -5.67 -14.38
N LEU A 254 -11.54 -5.06 -15.45
CA LEU A 254 -10.10 -4.98 -15.72
C LEU A 254 -9.38 -4.17 -14.63
N ASN A 255 -9.90 -3.01 -14.26
CA ASN A 255 -9.33 -2.15 -13.23
C ASN A 255 -9.18 -2.87 -11.90
N ASP A 256 -10.28 -3.46 -11.42
CA ASP A 256 -10.32 -4.14 -10.12
C ASP A 256 -9.33 -5.31 -10.07
N ASN A 257 -9.27 -6.12 -11.13
CA ASN A 257 -8.36 -7.25 -11.20
C ASN A 257 -6.89 -6.82 -11.31
N ILE A 258 -6.58 -5.74 -12.05
CA ILE A 258 -5.21 -5.20 -12.10
C ILE A 258 -4.78 -4.68 -10.73
N ILE A 259 -5.65 -3.96 -10.02
CA ILE A 259 -5.35 -3.42 -8.69
C ILE A 259 -5.06 -4.57 -7.72
N ILE A 260 -5.92 -5.59 -7.67
CA ILE A 260 -5.74 -6.75 -6.79
C ILE A 260 -4.43 -7.47 -7.11
N GLU A 261 -4.15 -7.71 -8.39
CA GLU A 261 -2.93 -8.41 -8.81
C GLU A 261 -1.68 -7.60 -8.50
N TYR A 262 -1.72 -6.29 -8.71
CA TYR A 262 -0.62 -5.38 -8.39
C TYR A 262 -0.29 -5.39 -6.90
N LEU A 263 -1.32 -5.27 -6.05
CA LEU A 263 -1.16 -5.32 -4.60
C LEU A 263 -0.62 -6.67 -4.14
N PHE A 264 -1.13 -7.78 -4.69
CA PHE A 264 -0.62 -9.11 -4.37
C PHE A 264 0.86 -9.26 -4.73
N ILE A 265 1.25 -8.87 -5.95
CA ILE A 265 2.64 -8.98 -6.40
C ILE A 265 3.56 -8.11 -5.53
N ALA A 266 3.13 -6.88 -5.24
CA ALA A 266 3.86 -5.96 -4.37
C ALA A 266 3.94 -6.47 -2.92
N GLN A 267 2.97 -7.24 -2.44
CA GLN A 267 3.00 -7.77 -1.08
C GLN A 267 3.81 -9.07 -0.98
N TYR A 268 3.65 -10.00 -1.92
CA TYR A 268 4.20 -11.35 -1.83
C TYR A 268 5.60 -11.46 -2.43
N PHE A 269 5.84 -10.83 -3.60
CA PHE A 269 7.10 -10.96 -4.34
C PHE A 269 8.09 -9.81 -4.12
N TYR A 270 7.84 -8.92 -3.14
CA TYR A 270 8.67 -7.76 -2.90
C TYR A 270 9.90 -8.04 -2.03
N PHE A 271 11.08 -7.73 -2.58
CA PHE A 271 12.39 -7.85 -1.93
C PHE A 271 13.25 -6.59 -2.13
N GLY A 272 12.64 -5.40 -2.13
CA GLY A 272 13.35 -4.11 -2.21
C GLY A 272 13.64 -3.58 -3.61
N ASN A 273 13.41 -4.36 -4.67
CA ASN A 273 13.49 -3.90 -6.06
C ASN A 273 12.08 -3.67 -6.64
N GLU A 274 11.55 -2.45 -6.50
CA GLU A 274 10.22 -2.04 -7.02
C GLU A 274 10.11 -2.14 -8.55
N LYS A 275 11.24 -2.06 -9.28
CA LYS A 275 11.24 -1.99 -10.75
C LYS A 275 10.92 -3.30 -11.47
N ASP A 276 10.77 -4.41 -10.75
CA ASP A 276 10.66 -5.75 -11.34
C ASP A 276 9.24 -6.34 -11.28
N THR A 277 8.22 -5.51 -10.98
CA THR A 277 6.81 -5.91 -11.07
C THR A 277 6.37 -5.91 -12.54
N LYS A 278 6.76 -6.95 -13.27
CA LYS A 278 6.38 -7.21 -14.67
C LYS A 278 4.88 -7.56 -14.84
N ILE A 279 3.99 -6.82 -14.18
CA ILE A 279 2.53 -7.01 -14.25
C ILE A 279 2.00 -6.84 -15.69
N GLU A 280 2.71 -6.06 -16.51
CA GLU A 280 2.43 -5.95 -17.95
C GLU A 280 2.42 -7.32 -18.64
N VAL A 281 3.30 -8.25 -18.24
CA VAL A 281 3.35 -9.60 -18.83
C VAL A 281 2.04 -10.36 -18.63
N ILE A 282 1.38 -10.15 -17.49
CA ILE A 282 0.11 -10.79 -17.13
C ILE A 282 -1.03 -10.23 -17.99
N PHE A 283 -1.16 -8.90 -18.05
CA PHE A 283 -2.33 -8.25 -18.67
C PHE A 283 -2.18 -7.88 -20.14
N LYS A 284 -0.98 -7.94 -20.72
CA LYS A 284 -0.76 -7.70 -22.16
C LYS A 284 -1.77 -8.40 -23.09
N PRO A 285 -2.08 -9.70 -22.96
CA PRO A 285 -3.09 -10.32 -23.82
C PRO A 285 -4.50 -9.78 -23.59
N VAL A 286 -4.83 -9.37 -22.35
CA VAL A 286 -6.13 -8.78 -22.01
C VAL A 286 -6.26 -7.38 -22.59
N PHE A 287 -5.17 -6.60 -22.59
CA PHE A 287 -5.13 -5.30 -23.25
C PHE A 287 -5.37 -5.41 -24.75
N GLU A 288 -4.76 -6.40 -25.41
CA GLU A 288 -5.03 -6.67 -26.83
C GLU A 288 -6.48 -7.08 -27.08
N LEU A 289 -7.07 -7.92 -26.21
CA LEU A 289 -8.50 -8.25 -26.29
C LEU A 289 -9.37 -7.00 -26.13
N GLY A 290 -9.07 -6.12 -25.17
CA GLY A 290 -9.82 -4.88 -24.97
C GLY A 290 -9.69 -3.91 -26.15
N LYS A 291 -8.52 -3.83 -26.81
CA LYS A 291 -8.36 -3.04 -28.04
C LYS A 291 -9.20 -3.59 -29.19
N LEU A 292 -9.25 -4.91 -29.36
CA LEU A 292 -10.10 -5.55 -30.36
C LEU A 292 -11.58 -5.31 -30.05
N PHE A 293 -11.98 -5.47 -28.79
CA PHE A 293 -13.35 -5.24 -28.36
C PHE A 293 -13.77 -3.79 -28.63
N LEU A 294 -12.89 -2.82 -28.38
CA LEU A 294 -13.15 -1.41 -28.67
C LEU A 294 -13.32 -1.13 -30.18
N LYS A 295 -12.55 -1.80 -31.04
CA LYS A 295 -12.67 -1.65 -32.50
C LYS A 295 -14.00 -2.15 -33.06
N HIS A 296 -14.60 -3.15 -32.43
CA HIS A 296 -15.90 -3.70 -32.81
C HIS A 296 -17.07 -3.00 -32.11
N LEU A 297 -16.81 -2.00 -31.27
CA LEU A 297 -17.83 -1.31 -30.50
C LEU A 297 -18.64 -0.36 -31.39
N ASN A 298 -19.96 -0.55 -31.42
CA ASN A 298 -20.88 0.43 -31.99
C ASN A 298 -21.33 1.39 -30.89
N THR A 299 -20.89 2.66 -30.95
CA THR A 299 -21.13 3.68 -29.91
C THR A 299 -21.43 5.05 -30.51
N ASP A 300 -22.14 5.89 -29.75
CA ASP A 300 -22.42 7.29 -30.09
C ASP A 300 -21.34 8.24 -29.55
N LEU A 301 -21.46 9.50 -29.96
CA LEU A 301 -20.68 10.64 -29.43
C LEU A 301 -20.62 10.65 -27.90
N ILE A 302 -21.78 10.47 -27.27
CA ILE A 302 -21.93 10.49 -25.81
C ILE A 302 -21.22 9.29 -25.19
N GLY A 303 -21.38 8.10 -25.76
CA GLY A 303 -20.72 6.88 -25.30
C GLY A 303 -19.20 6.95 -25.39
N VAL A 304 -18.65 7.52 -26.46
CA VAL A 304 -17.20 7.79 -26.56
C VAL A 304 -16.72 8.69 -25.44
N LEU A 305 -17.44 9.78 -25.14
CA LEU A 305 -17.06 10.70 -24.05
C LEU A 305 -17.16 10.07 -22.67
N ILE A 306 -18.17 9.23 -22.44
CA ILE A 306 -18.31 8.50 -21.17
C ILE A 306 -17.15 7.51 -20.99
N ILE A 307 -16.77 6.77 -22.04
CA ILE A 307 -15.59 5.91 -21.98
C ILE A 307 -14.34 6.75 -21.68
N LEU A 308 -14.14 7.88 -22.36
CA LEU A 308 -13.00 8.78 -22.12
C LEU A 308 -12.96 9.30 -20.68
N LYS A 309 -14.11 9.67 -20.11
CA LYS A 309 -14.24 10.09 -18.71
C LYS A 309 -13.89 8.94 -17.75
N TYR A 310 -14.38 7.74 -18.03
CA TYR A 310 -14.02 6.56 -17.23
C TYR A 310 -12.52 6.24 -17.31
N LEU A 311 -11.88 6.41 -18.47
CA LEU A 311 -10.43 6.30 -18.62
C LEU A 311 -9.67 7.38 -17.84
N GLN A 312 -10.22 8.58 -17.68
CA GLN A 312 -9.65 9.60 -16.79
C GLN A 312 -9.75 9.16 -15.32
N ASP A 313 -10.88 8.58 -14.91
CA ASP A 313 -11.07 8.09 -13.55
C ASP A 313 -10.12 6.93 -13.21
N MET A 314 -9.95 5.96 -14.12
CA MET A 314 -9.00 4.86 -13.94
C MET A 314 -7.55 5.33 -13.77
N ARG A 315 -7.14 6.39 -14.48
CA ARG A 315 -5.79 6.97 -14.35
C ARG A 315 -5.52 7.61 -12.98
N LYS A 316 -6.55 7.92 -12.19
CA LYS A 316 -6.36 8.46 -10.84
C LYS A 316 -5.68 7.46 -9.89
N HIS A 317 -5.74 6.16 -10.19
CA HIS A 317 -5.11 5.11 -9.39
C HIS A 317 -3.57 5.06 -9.51
N LYS A 318 -2.96 5.76 -10.48
CA LYS A 318 -1.50 5.88 -10.67
C LYS A 318 -0.77 4.53 -10.80
N ILE A 319 -1.36 3.57 -11.51
CA ILE A 319 -0.69 2.29 -11.84
C ILE A 319 -0.04 2.44 -13.23
N PRO A 320 1.30 2.38 -13.36
CA PRO A 320 1.99 2.71 -14.61
C PRO A 320 1.52 1.90 -15.83
N VAL A 321 1.25 0.61 -15.64
CA VAL A 321 0.79 -0.30 -16.70
C VAL A 321 -0.64 0.03 -17.16
N LEU A 322 -1.47 0.52 -16.26
CA LEU A 322 -2.84 0.95 -16.58
C LEU A 322 -2.82 2.29 -17.33
N ASP A 323 -1.93 3.21 -16.93
CA ASP A 323 -1.81 4.52 -17.56
C ASP A 323 -1.43 4.42 -19.04
N ASP A 324 -0.46 3.58 -19.39
CA ASP A 324 -0.09 3.32 -20.79
C ASP A 324 -1.27 2.74 -21.59
N TYR A 325 -1.98 1.76 -21.01
CA TYR A 325 -3.16 1.19 -21.65
C TYR A 325 -4.27 2.23 -21.88
N CYS A 326 -4.60 3.04 -20.87
CA CYS A 326 -5.58 4.11 -20.97
C CYS A 326 -5.20 5.16 -22.03
N ASN A 327 -3.91 5.48 -22.16
CA ASN A 327 -3.40 6.39 -23.18
C ASN A 327 -3.58 5.80 -24.59
N GLN A 328 -3.26 4.52 -24.77
CA GLN A 328 -3.47 3.82 -26.05
C GLN A 328 -4.94 3.79 -26.47
N LEU A 329 -5.87 3.54 -25.52
CA LEU A 329 -7.31 3.60 -25.81
C LEU A 329 -7.76 5.04 -26.13
N SER A 330 -7.25 6.03 -25.39
CA SER A 330 -7.58 7.45 -25.62
C SER A 330 -7.13 7.91 -27.02
N LEU A 331 -5.96 7.49 -27.47
CA LEU A 331 -5.43 7.79 -28.81
C LEU A 331 -6.32 7.23 -29.94
N TYR A 332 -7.09 6.18 -29.67
CA TYR A 332 -8.07 5.63 -30.61
C TYR A 332 -9.44 6.32 -30.50
N LEU A 333 -9.91 6.60 -29.28
CA LEU A 333 -11.22 7.18 -29.01
C LEU A 333 -11.35 8.63 -29.49
N TRP A 334 -10.30 9.45 -29.38
CA TRP A 334 -10.35 10.84 -29.82
C TRP A 334 -10.56 11.00 -31.34
N PRO A 335 -9.82 10.31 -32.23
CA PRO A 335 -10.12 10.31 -33.66
C PRO A 335 -11.52 9.80 -33.99
N LEU A 336 -11.99 8.76 -33.29
CA LEU A 336 -13.36 8.26 -33.46
C LEU A 336 -14.39 9.33 -33.09
N PHE A 337 -14.19 10.05 -31.98
CA PHE A 337 -15.05 11.14 -31.57
C PHE A 337 -15.13 12.23 -32.65
N SER A 338 -13.98 12.67 -33.19
CA SER A 338 -13.94 13.64 -34.27
C SER A 338 -14.72 13.17 -35.51
N LYS A 339 -14.54 11.91 -35.92
CA LYS A 339 -15.28 11.32 -37.04
C LYS A 339 -16.80 11.30 -36.81
N LEU A 340 -17.25 10.98 -35.59
CA LEU A 340 -18.66 11.00 -35.25
C LEU A 340 -19.25 12.41 -35.25
N ILE A 341 -18.46 13.42 -34.84
CA ILE A 341 -18.87 14.84 -34.91
C ILE A 341 -19.03 15.25 -36.38
N ASP A 342 -18.08 14.89 -37.23
CA ASP A 342 -18.15 15.19 -38.66
C ASP A 342 -19.38 14.54 -39.32
N ASN A 343 -19.68 13.28 -38.98
CA ASN A 343 -20.90 12.61 -39.42
C ASN A 343 -22.17 13.34 -38.93
N ALA A 344 -22.21 13.81 -37.68
CA ALA A 344 -23.34 14.57 -37.16
C ALA A 344 -23.51 15.92 -37.89
N CYS A 345 -22.41 16.61 -38.19
CA CYS A 345 -22.40 17.82 -39.01
C CYS A 345 -22.96 17.56 -40.43
N ASP A 346 -22.57 16.45 -41.07
CA ASP A 346 -23.07 16.09 -42.40
C ASP A 346 -24.58 15.78 -42.41
N VAL A 347 -25.08 15.11 -41.37
CA VAL A 347 -26.52 14.85 -41.20
C VAL A 347 -27.27 16.17 -41.04
N LEU A 348 -26.78 17.07 -40.19
CA LEU A 348 -27.35 18.41 -40.04
C LEU A 348 -27.37 19.16 -41.38
N GLN A 349 -26.26 19.12 -42.14
CA GLN A 349 -26.15 19.76 -43.45
C GLN A 349 -27.13 19.21 -44.50
N LYS A 350 -27.37 17.89 -44.50
CA LYS A 350 -28.33 17.25 -45.41
C LYS A 350 -29.78 17.61 -45.06
N GLU A 351 -30.09 17.78 -43.78
CA GLU A 351 -31.43 18.21 -43.36
C GLU A 351 -31.75 19.65 -43.76
N ILE A 352 -30.75 20.55 -43.80
CA ILE A 352 -30.89 21.93 -44.32
C ILE A 352 -31.51 21.93 -45.71
N LEU A 353 -31.13 20.97 -46.56
CA LEU A 353 -31.54 20.92 -47.96
C LEU A 353 -32.98 20.39 -48.13
N LYS A 354 -33.51 19.66 -47.14
CA LYS A 354 -34.78 18.94 -47.24
C LYS A 354 -35.97 19.71 -46.64
N ASN A 355 -35.77 20.43 -45.54
CA ASN A 355 -36.88 21.02 -44.78
C ASN A 355 -37.11 22.50 -45.15
N LYS A 356 -38.04 22.74 -46.09
CA LYS A 356 -38.54 24.08 -46.47
C LYS A 356 -39.91 24.44 -45.87
N LYS A 357 -40.50 23.57 -45.03
CA LYS A 357 -41.84 23.79 -44.47
C LYS A 357 -41.77 24.65 -43.21
N LEU A 358 -42.51 25.77 -43.21
CA LEU A 358 -42.75 26.58 -42.01
C LEU A 358 -43.58 25.78 -41.00
N THR A 359 -43.09 25.67 -39.78
CA THR A 359 -43.86 25.20 -38.63
C THR A 359 -43.65 26.19 -37.47
N LEU A 360 -44.69 26.43 -36.69
CA LEU A 360 -44.65 27.33 -35.51
C LEU A 360 -43.84 26.74 -34.34
N ALA A 361 -43.57 25.44 -34.37
CA ALA A 361 -42.76 24.74 -33.37
C ALA A 361 -41.29 24.62 -33.85
N PRO A 362 -40.31 24.63 -32.93
CA PRO A 362 -38.93 24.32 -33.28
C PRO A 362 -38.85 22.91 -33.88
N LEU A 363 -38.19 22.80 -35.03
CA LEU A 363 -38.01 21.54 -35.76
C LEU A 363 -37.45 20.45 -34.83
N ASN A 364 -37.84 19.21 -35.04
CA ASN A 364 -37.40 18.08 -34.22
C ASN A 364 -35.86 18.02 -34.11
N ILE A 365 -35.15 18.27 -35.22
CA ILE A 365 -33.69 18.31 -35.23
C ILE A 365 -33.09 19.42 -34.37
N THR A 366 -33.78 20.57 -34.26
CA THR A 366 -33.36 21.68 -33.39
C THR A 366 -33.51 21.31 -31.92
N GLN A 367 -34.59 20.63 -31.55
CA GLN A 367 -34.80 20.14 -30.18
C GLN A 367 -33.76 19.08 -29.80
N GLN A 368 -33.52 18.13 -30.70
CA GLN A 368 -32.53 17.07 -30.52
C GLN A 368 -31.09 17.60 -30.46
N PHE A 369 -30.75 18.58 -31.30
CA PHE A 369 -29.46 19.26 -31.25
C PHE A 369 -29.25 19.94 -29.90
N GLY A 370 -30.25 20.68 -29.40
CA GLY A 370 -30.15 21.38 -28.11
C GLY A 370 -29.87 20.42 -26.94
N GLN A 371 -30.53 19.26 -26.93
CA GLN A 371 -30.28 18.22 -25.92
C GLN A 371 -28.89 17.59 -26.05
N LEU A 372 -28.49 17.21 -27.27
CA LEU A 372 -27.17 16.65 -27.53
C LEU A 372 -26.07 17.65 -27.13
N TYR A 373 -26.20 18.90 -27.53
CA TYR A 373 -25.25 19.96 -27.22
C TYR A 373 -25.16 20.22 -25.70
N SER A 374 -26.30 20.25 -25.00
CA SER A 374 -26.33 20.36 -23.53
C SER A 374 -25.59 19.18 -22.86
N ASN A 375 -25.82 17.96 -23.34
CA ASN A 375 -25.16 16.76 -22.82
C ASN A 375 -23.65 16.76 -23.10
N LEU A 376 -23.24 17.21 -24.29
CA LEU A 376 -21.82 17.37 -24.64
C LEU A 376 -21.14 18.38 -23.71
N LEU A 377 -21.75 19.55 -23.49
CA LEU A 377 -21.20 20.57 -22.60
C LEU A 377 -21.08 20.11 -21.14
N LYS A 378 -22.04 19.30 -20.65
CA LYS A 378 -21.96 18.70 -19.31
C LYS A 378 -20.79 17.73 -19.16
N LEU A 379 -20.43 17.03 -20.23
CA LEU A 379 -19.36 16.02 -20.21
C LEU A 379 -17.98 16.64 -20.47
N THR A 380 -17.89 17.57 -21.41
CA THR A 380 -16.66 18.24 -21.82
C THR A 380 -16.95 19.69 -22.25
N PRO A 381 -16.80 20.67 -21.35
CA PRO A 381 -17.18 22.06 -21.63
C PRO A 381 -16.30 22.76 -22.68
N GLU A 382 -15.03 22.35 -22.81
CA GLU A 382 -14.03 23.02 -23.65
C GLU A 382 -13.41 22.06 -24.66
N ASN A 383 -14.13 21.73 -25.73
CA ASN A 383 -13.59 20.93 -26.83
C ASN A 383 -13.84 21.62 -28.18
N ASN A 384 -12.78 21.82 -28.96
CA ASN A 384 -12.82 22.44 -30.29
C ASN A 384 -13.80 21.73 -31.24
N ASN A 385 -13.98 20.40 -31.09
CA ASN A 385 -14.93 19.64 -31.89
C ASN A 385 -16.39 20.01 -31.55
N ILE A 386 -16.68 20.35 -30.30
CA ILE A 386 -18.02 20.79 -29.87
C ILE A 386 -18.32 22.19 -30.40
N ILE A 387 -17.31 23.06 -30.42
CA ILE A 387 -17.39 24.39 -31.04
C ILE A 387 -17.70 24.26 -32.54
N LYS A 388 -16.98 23.38 -33.26
CA LYS A 388 -17.23 23.11 -34.68
C LYS A 388 -18.66 22.65 -34.96
N LEU A 389 -19.21 21.79 -34.10
CA LEU A 389 -20.59 21.31 -34.19
C LEU A 389 -21.59 22.47 -33.99
N ARG A 390 -21.37 23.33 -33.00
CA ARG A 390 -22.16 24.56 -32.77
C ARG A 390 -22.16 25.47 -33.99
N ASP A 391 -21.00 25.81 -34.50
CA ASP A 391 -20.86 26.75 -35.63
C ASP A 391 -21.54 26.21 -36.90
N THR A 392 -21.56 24.88 -37.07
CA THR A 392 -22.27 24.21 -38.18
C THR A 392 -23.79 24.33 -38.01
N PHE A 393 -24.28 24.21 -36.78
CA PHE A 393 -25.70 24.38 -36.47
C PHE A 393 -26.16 25.85 -36.56
N GLU A 394 -25.32 26.81 -36.18
CA GLU A 394 -25.60 28.24 -36.37
C GLU A 394 -25.75 28.58 -37.87
N LYS A 395 -24.90 28.00 -38.73
CA LYS A 395 -25.05 28.10 -40.19
C LYS A 395 -26.36 27.49 -40.69
N TYR A 396 -26.84 26.43 -40.06
CA TYR A 396 -28.16 25.85 -40.37
C TYR A 396 -29.28 26.84 -40.06
N ILE A 397 -29.32 27.38 -38.84
CA ILE A 397 -30.32 28.37 -38.44
C ILE A 397 -30.27 29.59 -39.35
N GLY A 398 -29.07 30.12 -39.66
CA GLY A 398 -28.91 31.26 -40.55
C GLY A 398 -29.49 31.03 -41.95
N LYS A 399 -29.29 29.84 -42.54
CA LYS A 399 -29.87 29.47 -43.85
C LYS A 399 -31.38 29.25 -43.80
N VAL A 400 -31.90 28.69 -42.71
CA VAL A 400 -33.35 28.56 -42.51
C VAL A 400 -33.96 29.96 -42.37
N SER A 401 -33.35 30.85 -41.58
CA SER A 401 -33.81 32.24 -41.40
C SER A 401 -33.86 33.03 -42.70
N THR A 402 -32.80 32.98 -43.53
CA THR A 402 -32.81 33.69 -44.82
C THR A 402 -33.85 33.12 -45.79
N SER A 403 -34.11 31.81 -45.74
CA SER A 403 -35.22 31.22 -46.51
C SER A 403 -36.59 31.74 -46.03
N LEU A 404 -36.77 31.92 -44.71
CA LEU A 404 -37.99 32.48 -44.12
C LEU A 404 -38.22 33.94 -44.52
N GLU A 405 -37.17 34.78 -44.53
CA GLU A 405 -37.26 36.16 -45.01
C GLU A 405 -37.68 36.25 -46.47
N VAL A 406 -37.14 35.38 -47.33
CA VAL A 406 -37.52 35.32 -48.76
C VAL A 406 -38.98 34.90 -48.94
N TYR A 407 -39.47 33.92 -48.18
CA TYR A 407 -40.90 33.53 -48.23
C TYR A 407 -41.84 34.62 -47.70
N SER A 408 -41.42 35.36 -46.66
CA SER A 408 -42.22 36.49 -46.13
C SER A 408 -42.35 37.65 -47.13
N LYS A 409 -41.32 37.90 -47.95
CA LYS A 409 -41.32 38.91 -49.02
C LYS A 409 -42.08 38.49 -50.28
N ILE A 410 -42.36 37.20 -50.47
CA ILE A 410 -43.13 36.67 -51.60
C ILE A 410 -44.63 36.57 -51.26
N MET A 411 -44.98 36.52 -49.96
CA MET A 411 -46.36 36.45 -49.44
C MET A 411 -46.94 37.81 -49.00
N MET A 412 -46.15 38.89 -49.08
CA MET A 412 -46.62 40.29 -49.06
C MET A 412 -46.63 40.81 -50.49
#